data_AF-A0A6A5UMS6-F1
#
_entry.id   AF-A0A6A5UMS6-F1
#
_cell.length_a   1.000
_cell.length_b   1.000
_cell.length_c   1.000
_cell.angle_alpha   90.00
_cell.angle_beta   90.00
_cell.angle_gamma   90.00
#
_symmetry.space_group_name_H-M   'P 1'
#
loop_
_entity.id
_entity.type
_entity.pdbx_description
1 polymer ?
#
loop_
_entity_poly.entity_id
_entity_poly.type
_entity_poly.pdbx_seq_one_letter_code
_entity_poly.pdbx_strand_id
1 'polypeptide(L)' 'MSLFAGPPKAKSLLDYHRVLSPNAGVRVSPLCLGSMNFGNAWEQSMGKCDKKTTFEILDFFYEQGGNFIDT' A
#
# COMPACT_ATOMS: atom_id res chain seq x y z
N MET A 1 20.66 23.43 19.82
CA MET A 1 20.45 22.07 19.30
C MET A 1 19.02 21.67 19.59
N SER A 2 18.33 20.99 18.66
CA SER A 2 16.98 20.47 18.91
C SER A 2 17.01 19.42 20.01
N LEU A 3 16.09 19.49 20.97
CA LEU A 3 15.91 18.49 22.03
C LEU A 3 15.30 17.18 21.51
N PHE A 4 14.75 17.19 20.30
CA PHE A 4 14.10 16.04 19.68
C PHE A 4 14.88 15.64 18.43
N ALA A 5 15.15 14.33 18.32
CA ALA A 5 15.60 13.74 17.08
C ALA A 5 14.58 14.06 15.97
N GLY A 6 15.08 14.34 14.76
CA GLY A 6 14.21 14.52 13.60
C GLY A 6 13.37 13.27 13.33
N PRO A 7 12.26 13.39 12.60
CA PRO A 7 11.48 12.23 12.21
C PRO A 7 12.36 11.22 11.45
N PRO A 8 12.07 9.92 11.55
CA PRO A 8 12.79 8.91 10.79
C PRO A 8 12.72 9.21 9.29
N LYS A 9 13.79 8.88 8.57
CA LYS A 9 13.81 9.03 7.11
C LYS A 9 12.77 8.08 6.51
N ALA A 10 11.93 8.62 5.64
CA ALA A 10 10.93 7.84 4.90
C ALA A 10 11.60 6.71 4.11
N LYS A 11 11.02 5.52 4.15
CA LYS A 11 11.57 4.34 3.42
C LYS A 11 11.43 4.49 1.90
N SER A 12 10.28 5.00 1.46
CA SER A 12 9.95 5.22 0.05
C SER A 12 8.97 6.39 -0.10
N LEU A 13 8.54 6.67 -1.34
CA LEU A 13 7.49 7.65 -1.60
C LEU A 13 6.11 7.23 -1.05
N LEU A 14 5.87 5.93 -0.82
CA LEU A 14 4.59 5.45 -0.27
C LEU A 14 4.38 5.83 1.20
N ASP A 15 5.46 6.10 1.93
CA ASP A 15 5.47 6.45 3.36
C ASP A 15 4.89 7.86 3.63
N TYR A 16 4.76 8.70 2.59
CA TYR A 16 4.18 10.03 2.69
C TYR A 16 2.65 10.01 2.59
N HIS A 17 1.99 9.60 3.68
CA HIS A 17 0.54 9.47 3.70
C HIS A 17 -0.20 10.82 3.62
N ARG A 18 -1.40 10.79 3.02
CA ARG A 18 -2.30 11.93 2.82
C ARG A 18 -3.69 11.62 3.34
N VAL A 19 -4.43 12.65 3.74
CA VAL A 19 -5.84 12.49 4.11
C VAL A 19 -6.63 12.10 2.84
N LEU A 20 -7.44 11.05 2.93
CA LEU A 20 -8.16 10.49 1.80
C LEU A 20 -9.15 11.49 1.17
N SER A 21 -9.93 12.18 2.00
CA SER A 21 -10.84 13.24 1.54
C SER A 21 -11.22 14.21 2.66
N PRO A 22 -11.82 15.39 2.37
CA PRO A 22 -12.30 16.32 3.41
C PRO A 22 -13.28 15.69 4.40
N ASN A 23 -14.03 14.67 3.97
CA ASN A 23 -15.03 13.99 4.78
C ASN A 23 -14.53 12.63 5.33
N ALA A 24 -13.32 12.22 4.99
CA ALA A 24 -12.71 10.96 5.44
C ALA A 24 -11.27 11.22 5.92
N GLY A 25 -11.11 11.40 7.24
CA GLY A 25 -9.83 11.71 7.90
C GLY A 25 -8.79 10.57 7.91
N VAL A 26 -9.04 9.47 7.21
CA VAL A 26 -8.12 8.33 7.11
C VAL A 26 -6.89 8.75 6.31
N ARG A 27 -5.69 8.40 6.80
CA ARG A 27 -4.43 8.68 6.12
C ARG A 27 -4.02 7.48 5.27
N VAL A 28 -3.85 7.72 3.97
CA VAL A 28 -3.54 6.70 2.97
C VAL A 28 -2.24 7.02 2.23
N SER A 29 -1.55 5.99 1.76
CA SER A 29 -0.42 6.10 0.85
C SER A 29 -0.84 6.83 -0.44
N PRO A 30 0.07 7.55 -1.10
CA PRO A 30 -0.25 8.32 -2.30
C PRO A 30 -0.69 7.45 -3.49
N LEU A 31 -0.42 6.14 -3.44
CA LEU A 31 -0.92 5.15 -4.37
C LEU A 31 -1.80 4.13 -3.62
N CYS A 32 -2.87 3.71 -4.30
CA CYS A 32 -3.71 2.59 -3.91
C CYS A 32 -3.24 1.33 -4.65
N LEU A 33 -3.09 0.22 -3.94
CA LEU A 33 -2.82 -1.09 -4.52
C LEU A 33 -4.15 -1.74 -4.89
N GLY A 34 -4.48 -1.75 -6.19
CA GLY A 34 -5.61 -2.52 -6.71
C GLY A 34 -5.31 -4.02 -6.68
N SER A 35 -6.22 -4.81 -6.11
CA SER A 35 -6.07 -6.25 -5.89
C SER A 35 -7.09 -7.10 -6.66
N MET A 36 -7.71 -6.54 -7.71
CA MET A 36 -8.73 -7.22 -8.52
C MET A 36 -8.32 -8.60 -9.03
N ASN A 37 -7.05 -8.80 -9.41
CA ASN A 37 -6.55 -10.08 -9.90
C ASN A 37 -5.95 -10.98 -8.82
N PHE A 38 -5.99 -10.60 -7.54
CA PHE A 38 -5.47 -11.42 -6.45
C PHE A 38 -6.38 -12.64 -6.22
N GLY A 39 -5.78 -13.82 -6.13
CA GLY A 39 -6.52 -15.08 -6.06
C GLY A 39 -6.89 -15.64 -7.43
N ASN A 40 -8.01 -16.35 -7.51
CA ASN A 40 -8.39 -17.16 -8.67
C ASN A 40 -9.72 -16.76 -9.34
N ALA A 41 -10.44 -15.78 -8.78
CA ALA A 41 -11.77 -15.40 -9.28
C ALA A 41 -11.73 -14.85 -10.72
N TRP A 42 -10.64 -14.18 -11.09
CA TRP A 42 -10.48 -13.50 -12.38
C TRP A 42 -9.35 -14.07 -13.24
N GLU A 43 -8.88 -15.28 -12.94
CA GLU A 43 -7.71 -15.90 -13.59
C GLU A 43 -7.86 -15.98 -15.12
N GLN A 44 -9.07 -16.28 -15.60
CA GLN A 44 -9.36 -16.40 -17.04
C GLN A 44 -9.21 -15.08 -17.81
N SER A 45 -9.45 -13.94 -17.16
CA SER A 45 -9.45 -12.62 -17.82
C SER A 45 -8.24 -11.77 -17.49
N MET A 46 -7.63 -11.95 -16.30
CA MET A 46 -6.54 -11.10 -15.79
C MET A 46 -5.24 -11.86 -15.52
N GLY A 47 -5.23 -13.17 -15.78
CA GLY A 47 -4.11 -14.03 -15.43
C GLY A 47 -4.11 -14.42 -13.94
N LYS A 48 -3.23 -15.36 -13.62
CA LYS A 48 -3.13 -15.95 -12.28
C LYS A 48 -2.27 -15.09 -11.36
N CYS A 49 -2.78 -14.73 -10.19
CA CYS A 49 -1.99 -14.25 -9.06
C CYS A 49 -2.22 -15.18 -7.88
N ASP A 50 -1.36 -16.19 -7.74
CA ASP A 50 -1.52 -17.17 -6.69
C ASP A 50 -1.30 -16.59 -5.29
N LYS A 51 -1.65 -17.35 -4.26
CA LYS A 51 -1.53 -16.91 -2.89
C LYS A 51 -0.09 -16.50 -2.56
N LYS A 52 0.92 -17.25 -2.97
CA LYS A 52 2.31 -16.93 -2.63
C LYS A 52 2.71 -15.57 -3.22
N THR A 53 2.48 -15.37 -4.51
CA THR A 53 2.79 -14.11 -5.19
C THR A 53 1.95 -12.95 -4.63
N THR A 54 0.68 -13.17 -4.30
CA THR A 54 -0.17 -12.17 -3.64
C THR A 54 0.46 -11.67 -2.34
N PHE A 55 0.89 -12.59 -1.47
CA PHE A 55 1.54 -12.22 -0.21
C PHE A 55 2.86 -11.49 -0.44
N GLU A 56 3.69 -11.92 -1.40
CA GLU A 56 4.94 -11.22 -1.74
C GLU A 56 4.70 -9.76 -2.18
N ILE A 57 3.64 -9.51 -2.97
CA ILE A 57 3.26 -8.15 -3.40
C ILE A 57 2.78 -7.33 -2.20
N LEU A 58 1.92 -7.90 -1.35
CA LEU A 58 1.38 -7.23 -0.17
C LEU A 58 2.49 -6.87 0.83
N ASP A 59 3.41 -7.81 1.10
CA ASP A 59 4.54 -7.63 1.99
C ASP A 59 5.44 -6.50 1.47
N PHE A 60 5.79 -6.53 0.18
CA PHE A 60 6.59 -5.48 -0.44
C PHE A 60 5.89 -4.11 -0.35
N PHE A 61 4.60 -4.04 -0.68
CA PHE A 61 3.84 -2.79 -0.62
C PHE A 61 3.82 -2.20 0.79
N TYR A 62 3.58 -3.05 1.79
CA TYR A 62 3.60 -2.65 3.20
C TYR A 62 5.00 -2.22 3.66
N GLU A 63 6.05 -2.96 3.32
CA GLU A 63 7.43 -2.63 3.67
C GLU A 63 7.88 -1.27 3.12
N GLN A 64 7.38 -0.89 1.94
CA GLN A 64 7.62 0.42 1.33
C GLN A 64 6.80 1.55 1.98
N GLY A 65 5.86 1.25 2.88
CA GLY A 65 4.99 2.21 3.56
C GLY A 65 3.58 2.35 2.95
N GLY A 66 3.21 1.45 2.02
CA GLY A 66 1.86 1.38 1.46
C GLY A 66 0.84 0.91 2.49
N ASN A 67 -0.35 1.54 2.49
CA ASN A 67 -1.43 1.19 3.43
C ASN A 67 -2.84 1.29 2.82
N PHE A 68 -2.94 1.52 1.51
CA PHE A 68 -4.21 1.68 0.81
C PHE A 68 -4.38 0.57 -0.23
N ILE A 69 -5.38 -0.29 0.00
CA ILE A 69 -5.69 -1.47 -0.84
C ILE A 69 -7.15 -1.40 -1.27
N ASP A 70 -7.40 -1.70 -2.54
CA ASP A 70 -8.73 -1.82 -3.16
C ASP A 70 -8.93 -3.25 -3.66
N THR A 71 -10.10 -3.85 -3.45
CA THR A 71 -10.35 -5.30 -3.69
C THR A 71 -11.65 -5.56 -4.42
#